data_AF-A0A970JL06-F1
#
_entry.id   AF-A0A970JL06-F1
#
_cell.length_a   1.000
_cell.length_b   1.000
_cell.length_c   1.000
_cell.angle_alpha   90.00
_cell.angle_beta   90.00
_cell.angle_gamma   90.00
#
_symmetry.space_group_name_H-M   'P 1'
#
loop_
_entity.id
_entity.type
_entity.pdbx_description
1 polymer ?
#
loop_
_entity_poly.entity_id
_entity_poly.type
_entity_poly.pdbx_seq_one_letter_code
_entity_poly.pdbx_strand_id
1 'polypeptide(L)'
;MDYEESLRIIEESYVKETYCLKCKRWRSGLKDHTCPIKYTISLDGYLRGIADRLFELGIPPKKAEYWLDFDDRQSKIYKVGLFVDLRDLLNCEVLGVLPEGWRYFREDNADGKICTIGYVDRGHYKGVLAAKQRIKEIAKEFEEFLDTVDSVTVNALLLLSGD
;
A
#
# COMPACT_ATOMS: atom_id res chain seq x y z
N MET A 1 -30.67 7.08 -13.39
CA MET A 1 -29.24 7.41 -13.34
C MET A 1 -29.05 8.88 -13.61
N ASP A 2 -29.06 9.65 -12.54
CA ASP A 2 -28.61 11.05 -12.56
C ASP A 2 -27.11 11.10 -12.18
N TYR A 3 -26.50 12.27 -12.33
CA TYR A 3 -25.10 12.56 -11.99
C TYR A 3 -24.68 12.05 -10.58
N GLU A 4 -25.57 12.02 -9.60
CA GLU A 4 -25.30 11.46 -8.26
C GLU A 4 -25.03 9.94 -8.27
N GLU A 5 -25.61 9.20 -9.22
CA GLU A 5 -25.31 7.78 -9.42
C GLU A 5 -23.96 7.57 -10.13
N SER A 6 -23.50 8.58 -10.89
CA SER A 6 -22.13 8.62 -11.44
C SER A 6 -21.07 8.96 -10.38
N LEU A 7 -21.42 9.76 -9.36
CA LEU A 7 -20.59 10.02 -8.18
C LEU A 7 -20.41 8.76 -7.30
N ARG A 8 -21.45 7.94 -7.12
CA ARG A 8 -21.30 6.59 -6.49
C ARG A 8 -20.32 5.70 -7.26
N ILE A 9 -20.32 5.77 -8.59
CA ILE A 9 -19.43 4.96 -9.45
C ILE A 9 -17.95 5.40 -9.36
N ILE A 10 -17.68 6.68 -9.06
CA ILE A 10 -16.33 7.23 -8.83
C ILE A 10 -15.81 6.89 -7.42
N GLU A 11 -16.64 7.07 -6.39
CA GLU A 11 -16.27 6.89 -4.98
C GLU A 11 -16.12 5.41 -4.59
N GLU A 12 -16.76 4.50 -5.33
CA GLU A 12 -16.76 3.06 -5.05
C GLU A 12 -15.62 2.24 -5.69
N SER A 13 -14.62 2.75 -6.46
CA SER A 13 -13.69 1.77 -7.12
C SER A 13 -12.18 1.96 -7.30
N TYR A 14 -11.57 3.14 -7.43
CA TYR A 14 -10.09 3.28 -7.51
C TYR A 14 -9.73 4.77 -7.51
N VAL A 15 -9.37 5.32 -6.34
CA VAL A 15 -8.88 6.69 -6.28
C VAL A 15 -7.37 6.61 -6.08
N LYS A 16 -6.67 6.40 -7.21
CA LYS A 16 -5.23 6.56 -7.30
C LYS A 16 -4.93 8.04 -7.37
N GLU A 17 -4.73 8.62 -6.20
CA GLU A 17 -4.42 10.04 -6.10
C GLU A 17 -3.02 10.27 -5.59
N THR A 18 -2.54 11.47 -5.88
CA THR A 18 -1.25 11.93 -5.40
C THR A 18 -1.41 12.32 -3.93
N TYR A 19 -0.63 11.72 -3.05
CA TYR A 19 -0.67 11.96 -1.61
C TYR A 19 0.69 12.42 -1.08
N CYS A 20 0.69 13.38 -0.15
CA CYS A 20 1.91 13.80 0.54
C CYS A 20 1.98 13.18 1.93
N LEU A 21 2.95 12.27 2.12
CA LEU A 21 3.21 11.58 3.39
C LEU A 21 3.60 12.55 4.51
N LYS A 22 4.38 13.60 4.18
CA LYS A 22 4.82 14.59 5.18
C LYS A 22 3.67 15.45 5.71
N CYS A 23 2.73 15.84 4.86
CA CYS A 23 1.59 16.67 5.25
C CYS A 23 0.33 15.86 5.57
N LYS A 24 0.37 14.55 5.34
CA LYS A 24 -0.76 13.63 5.44
C LYS A 24 -2.03 14.06 4.68
N ARG A 25 -1.86 14.57 3.45
CA ARG A 25 -2.99 15.11 2.64
C ARG A 25 -2.85 14.80 1.14
N TRP A 26 -4.00 14.63 0.49
CA TRP A 26 -4.13 14.54 -0.97
C TRP A 26 -3.65 15.84 -1.62
N ARG A 27 -3.00 15.74 -2.78
CA ARG A 27 -2.47 16.87 -3.55
C ARG A 27 -3.42 17.38 -4.63
N SER A 28 -4.48 16.62 -4.95
CA SER A 28 -5.59 17.09 -5.78
C SER A 28 -6.14 18.39 -5.18
N GLY A 29 -6.00 19.51 -5.90
CA GLY A 29 -6.50 20.82 -5.50
C GLY A 29 -5.54 21.73 -4.71
N LEU A 30 -4.30 21.32 -4.39
CA LEU A 30 -3.36 22.15 -3.64
C LEU A 30 -2.38 22.90 -4.56
N LYS A 31 -2.71 24.14 -4.92
CA LYS A 31 -1.80 25.06 -5.64
C LYS A 31 -0.55 25.45 -4.82
N ASP A 32 -0.65 25.38 -3.49
CA ASP A 32 0.39 25.87 -2.56
C ASP A 32 1.18 24.75 -1.87
N HIS A 33 1.16 23.53 -2.41
CA HIS A 33 1.89 22.42 -1.80
C HIS A 33 3.39 22.46 -2.17
N THR A 34 4.22 22.83 -1.19
CA THR A 34 5.67 23.04 -1.37
C THR A 34 6.56 21.89 -0.90
N CYS A 35 6.01 20.79 -0.39
CA CYS A 35 6.87 19.69 0.06
C CYS A 35 7.63 19.08 -1.14
N PRO A 36 8.90 18.68 -0.94
CA PRO A 36 9.66 17.96 -1.94
C PRO A 36 8.92 16.73 -2.49
N ILE A 37 9.09 16.48 -3.79
CA ILE A 37 8.40 15.38 -4.50
C ILE A 37 8.71 13.99 -3.91
N LYS A 38 9.82 13.84 -3.18
CA LYS A 38 10.16 12.59 -2.47
C LYS A 38 9.14 12.19 -1.40
N TYR A 39 8.37 13.13 -0.87
CA TYR A 39 7.27 12.87 0.07
C TYR A 39 5.94 12.61 -0.63
N THR A 40 5.92 12.68 -1.96
CA THR A 40 4.72 12.49 -2.77
C THR A 40 4.70 11.07 -3.34
N ILE A 41 3.57 10.40 -3.18
CA ILE A 41 3.32 9.03 -3.67
C ILE A 41 2.01 8.94 -4.43
N SER A 42 1.87 7.91 -5.26
CA SER A 42 0.56 7.47 -5.77
C SER A 42 -0.04 6.48 -4.79
N LEU A 43 -1.25 6.75 -4.31
CA LEU A 43 -1.84 6.03 -3.20
C LEU A 43 -3.32 5.72 -3.48
N ASP A 44 -3.70 4.46 -3.29
CA ASP A 44 -5.10 4.06 -3.12
C ASP A 44 -5.52 4.32 -1.66
N GLY A 45 -6.67 4.97 -1.47
CA GLY A 45 -7.10 5.46 -0.15
C GLY A 45 -7.21 4.41 0.95
N TYR A 46 -7.50 3.14 0.63
CA TYR A 46 -7.52 2.06 1.62
C TYR A 46 -6.15 1.69 2.18
N LEU A 47 -5.06 2.07 1.51
CA LEU A 47 -3.70 1.78 1.94
C LEU A 47 -3.04 2.99 2.63
N ARG A 48 -3.78 4.06 2.90
CA ARG A 48 -3.23 5.30 3.46
C ARG A 48 -2.55 5.06 4.81
N GLY A 49 -3.19 4.37 5.74
CA GLY A 49 -2.62 4.16 7.06
C GLY A 49 -1.40 3.25 7.04
N ILE A 50 -1.30 2.32 6.08
CA ILE A 50 -0.07 1.55 5.83
C ILE A 50 1.05 2.49 5.37
N ALA A 51 0.77 3.32 4.35
CA ALA A 51 1.77 4.21 3.77
C ALA A 51 2.31 5.23 4.80
N ASP A 52 1.41 5.78 5.62
CA ASP A 52 1.78 6.71 6.70
C ASP A 52 2.69 6.04 7.73
N ARG A 53 2.33 4.85 8.23
CA ARG A 53 3.12 4.14 9.25
C ARG A 53 4.49 3.69 8.74
N LEU A 54 4.57 3.18 7.50
CA LEU A 54 5.85 2.84 6.90
C LEU A 54 6.76 4.07 6.78
N PHE A 55 6.21 5.21 6.38
CA PHE A 55 6.96 6.46 6.30
C PHE A 55 7.45 6.93 7.69
N GLU A 56 6.62 6.78 8.73
CA GLU A 56 7.00 7.07 10.12
C GLU A 56 8.09 6.15 10.67
N LEU A 57 8.13 4.90 10.20
CA LEU A 57 9.20 3.94 10.48
C LEU A 57 10.49 4.20 9.67
N GLY A 58 10.54 5.28 8.88
CA GLY A 58 11.71 5.60 8.05
C GLY A 58 11.80 4.79 6.76
N ILE A 59 10.74 4.08 6.37
CA ILE A 59 10.66 3.26 5.15
C ILE A 59 9.76 3.99 4.15
N PRO A 60 10.29 4.89 3.31
CA PRO A 60 9.46 5.72 2.45
C PRO A 60 8.81 4.90 1.32
N PRO A 61 7.48 4.85 1.23
CA PRO A 61 6.81 4.30 0.07
C PRO A 61 7.06 5.17 -1.16
N LYS A 62 7.01 4.55 -2.34
CA LYS A 62 6.91 5.19 -3.65
C LYS A 62 5.48 5.18 -4.16
N LYS A 63 4.79 4.07 -3.93
CA LYS A 63 3.43 3.80 -4.40
C LYS A 63 2.77 2.79 -3.48
N ALA A 64 1.47 2.93 -3.25
CA ALA A 64 0.69 1.92 -2.55
C ALA A 64 -0.65 1.74 -3.25
N GLU A 65 -0.91 0.53 -3.74
CA GLU A 65 -2.10 0.20 -4.50
C GLU A 65 -2.68 -1.15 -4.09
N TYR A 66 -3.98 -1.32 -4.25
CA TYR A 66 -4.56 -2.65 -4.30
C TYR A 66 -4.77 -3.06 -5.76
N TRP A 67 -5.00 -4.35 -5.98
CA TRP A 67 -5.53 -4.90 -7.22
C TRP A 67 -6.85 -5.64 -6.97
N LEU A 68 -7.69 -5.65 -8.00
CA LEU A 68 -8.91 -6.45 -8.06
C LEU A 68 -8.84 -7.18 -9.39
N ASP A 69 -8.32 -8.41 -9.37
CA ASP A 69 -8.20 -9.21 -10.58
C ASP A 69 -9.42 -10.10 -10.79
N PHE A 70 -9.79 -10.32 -12.05
CA PHE A 70 -10.92 -11.16 -12.42
C PHE A 70 -10.43 -12.56 -12.73
N ASP A 71 -10.87 -13.54 -11.94
CA ASP A 71 -10.65 -14.93 -12.33
C ASP A 71 -11.57 -15.33 -13.49
N ASP A 72 -12.79 -14.80 -13.48
CA ASP A 72 -13.75 -14.87 -14.58
C ASP A 72 -14.71 -13.67 -14.53
N ARG A 73 -14.77 -12.91 -15.63
CA ARG A 73 -15.63 -11.71 -15.76
C ARG A 73 -17.11 -12.05 -15.70
N GLN A 74 -17.53 -13.25 -16.09
CA GLN A 74 -18.93 -13.66 -16.06
C GLN A 74 -19.40 -13.99 -14.65
N SER A 75 -18.59 -14.70 -13.87
CA SER A 75 -18.89 -15.05 -12.47
C SER A 75 -18.72 -13.90 -11.48
N LYS A 76 -18.11 -12.78 -11.89
CA LYS A 76 -17.80 -11.62 -11.03
C LYS A 76 -17.03 -12.04 -9.78
N ILE A 77 -16.13 -13.00 -9.93
CA ILE A 77 -15.25 -13.48 -8.87
C ILE A 77 -13.95 -12.69 -8.94
N TYR A 78 -13.59 -12.08 -7.82
CA TYR A 78 -12.42 -11.22 -7.68
C TYR A 78 -11.36 -11.90 -6.83
N LYS A 79 -10.11 -11.77 -7.25
CA LYS A 79 -8.91 -11.98 -6.44
C LYS A 79 -8.40 -10.63 -5.96
N VAL A 80 -7.91 -10.59 -4.72
CA VAL A 80 -7.47 -9.34 -4.09
C VAL A 80 -6.01 -9.42 -3.69
N GLY A 81 -5.44 -8.24 -3.46
CA GLY A 81 -4.07 -8.10 -3.00
C GLY A 81 -3.65 -6.65 -3.04
N LEU A 82 -2.59 -6.39 -2.30
CA LEU A 82 -2.17 -5.06 -1.89
C LEU A 82 -0.67 -5.00 -2.08
N PHE A 83 -0.15 -3.92 -2.61
CA PHE A 83 1.27 -3.75 -2.88
C PHE A 83 1.71 -2.36 -2.49
N VAL A 84 2.82 -2.30 -1.76
CA VAL A 84 3.51 -1.07 -1.41
C VAL A 84 4.91 -1.15 -1.99
N ASP A 85 5.12 -0.43 -3.09
CA ASP A 85 6.44 -0.27 -3.68
C ASP A 85 7.24 0.72 -2.84
N LEU A 86 8.48 0.36 -2.53
CA LEU A 86 9.38 1.15 -1.74
C LEU A 86 10.15 2.14 -2.63
N ARG A 87 10.44 3.32 -2.09
CA ARG A 87 11.28 4.30 -2.79
C ARG A 87 12.74 3.91 -2.71
N ASP A 88 13.16 3.52 -1.51
CA ASP A 88 14.50 3.06 -1.21
C ASP A 88 14.43 1.54 -0.99
N LEU A 89 15.27 0.81 -1.72
CA LEU A 89 15.29 -0.64 -1.66
C LEU A 89 15.91 -1.11 -0.33
N LEU A 90 15.38 -2.19 0.23
CA LEU A 90 15.89 -2.72 1.51
C LEU A 90 16.78 -3.94 1.26
N ASN A 91 17.93 -3.99 1.94
CA ASN A 91 18.82 -5.15 1.87
C ASN A 91 18.30 -6.32 2.72
N CYS A 92 17.48 -6.06 3.74
CA CYS A 92 16.93 -7.07 4.63
C CYS A 92 15.48 -6.78 5.07
N GLU A 93 14.89 -7.76 5.74
CA GLU A 93 13.50 -7.78 6.18
C GLU A 93 13.33 -6.93 7.44
N VAL A 94 13.36 -5.60 7.28
CA VAL A 94 13.43 -4.64 8.40
C VAL A 94 12.21 -4.63 9.32
N LEU A 95 11.06 -5.16 8.89
CA LEU A 95 9.86 -5.31 9.74
C LEU A 95 9.81 -6.70 10.41
N GLY A 96 10.81 -7.56 10.18
CA GLY A 96 10.84 -8.93 10.65
C GLY A 96 9.83 -9.83 9.93
N VAL A 97 9.25 -10.77 10.67
CA VAL A 97 8.27 -11.72 10.11
C VAL A 97 6.95 -10.99 9.87
N LEU A 98 6.52 -10.96 8.61
CA LEU A 98 5.25 -10.34 8.22
C LEU A 98 4.05 -11.22 8.61
N PRO A 99 2.85 -10.62 8.80
CA PRO A 99 1.62 -11.37 9.02
C PRO A 99 1.31 -12.35 7.87
N GLU A 100 0.45 -13.34 8.15
CA GLU A 100 0.09 -14.35 7.14
C GLU A 100 -0.44 -13.71 5.85
N GLY A 101 0.07 -14.19 4.71
CA GLY A 101 -0.28 -13.69 3.38
C GLY A 101 0.55 -12.51 2.89
N TRP A 102 1.18 -11.75 3.79
CA TRP A 102 2.13 -10.69 3.44
C TRP A 102 3.52 -11.25 3.13
N ARG A 103 4.21 -10.62 2.19
CA ARG A 103 5.53 -11.04 1.69
C ARG A 103 6.37 -9.86 1.27
N TYR A 104 7.69 -10.05 1.41
CA TYR A 104 8.68 -9.22 0.74
C TYR A 104 8.91 -9.72 -0.68
N PHE A 105 8.79 -8.82 -1.63
CA PHE A 105 9.14 -9.05 -3.02
C PHE A 105 10.48 -8.38 -3.30
N ARG A 106 11.36 -9.14 -3.96
CA ARG A 106 12.73 -8.74 -4.26
C ARG A 106 12.88 -8.47 -5.74
N GLU A 107 13.81 -7.58 -6.08
CA GLU A 107 14.20 -7.38 -7.47
C GLU A 107 14.81 -8.66 -8.05
N ASP A 108 14.54 -8.92 -9.32
CA ASP A 108 15.11 -10.03 -10.07
C ASP A 108 16.50 -9.64 -10.61
N ASN A 109 17.40 -9.27 -9.69
CA ASN A 109 18.79 -8.92 -9.96
C ASN A 109 19.73 -9.61 -8.96
N ALA A 110 21.04 -9.52 -9.21
CA ALA A 110 22.05 -10.20 -8.40
C ALA A 110 22.02 -9.79 -6.91
N ASP A 111 21.61 -8.56 -6.61
CA ASP A 111 21.58 -8.01 -5.25
C ASP A 111 20.29 -8.37 -4.49
N GLY A 112 19.22 -8.77 -5.21
CA GLY A 112 17.99 -9.31 -4.63
C GLY A 112 17.34 -8.41 -3.58
N LYS A 113 17.45 -7.09 -3.75
CA LYS A 113 16.96 -6.12 -2.76
C LYS A 113 15.43 -6.12 -2.72
N ILE A 114 14.87 -5.93 -1.54
CA ILE A 114 13.43 -5.85 -1.34
C ILE A 114 12.93 -4.51 -1.91
N CYS A 115 12.03 -4.60 -2.89
CA CYS A 115 11.47 -3.45 -3.59
C CYS A 115 9.99 -3.23 -3.28
N THR A 116 9.27 -4.27 -2.85
CA THR A 116 7.83 -4.19 -2.59
C THR A 116 7.46 -5.05 -1.38
N ILE A 117 6.55 -4.53 -0.55
CA ILE A 117 5.85 -5.30 0.49
C ILE A 117 4.45 -5.54 -0.04
N GLY A 118 4.00 -6.78 -0.13
CA GLY A 118 2.70 -7.06 -0.70
C GLY A 118 1.97 -8.24 -0.10
N TYR A 119 0.66 -8.23 -0.30
CA TYR A 119 -0.27 -9.27 0.09
C TYR A 119 -0.90 -9.87 -1.16
N VAL A 120 -0.91 -11.20 -1.25
CA VAL A 120 -1.62 -11.92 -2.31
C VAL A 120 -2.63 -12.84 -1.65
N ASP A 121 -3.90 -12.52 -1.83
CA ASP A 121 -4.99 -13.35 -1.31
C ASP A 121 -5.16 -14.61 -2.16
N ARG A 122 -5.46 -15.73 -1.50
CA ARG A 122 -5.85 -16.99 -2.14
C ARG A 122 -7.38 -17.15 -2.20
N GLY A 123 -8.11 -16.26 -1.55
CA GLY A 123 -9.56 -16.20 -1.54
C GLY A 123 -10.17 -15.74 -2.86
N HIS A 124 -11.44 -16.10 -3.05
CA HIS A 124 -12.26 -15.75 -4.21
C HIS A 124 -13.51 -15.03 -3.73
N TYR A 125 -13.69 -13.79 -4.15
CA TYR A 125 -14.75 -12.91 -3.63
C TYR A 125 -15.81 -12.65 -4.71
N LYS A 126 -17.06 -13.06 -4.44
CA LYS A 126 -18.16 -12.82 -5.37
C LYS A 126 -18.67 -11.38 -5.24
N GLY A 127 -18.41 -10.56 -6.26
CA GLY A 127 -18.81 -9.16 -6.33
C GLY A 127 -17.77 -8.18 -5.78
N VAL A 128 -17.73 -6.99 -6.38
CA VAL A 128 -16.71 -5.96 -6.12
C VAL A 128 -16.77 -5.43 -4.68
N LEU A 129 -17.96 -5.33 -4.10
CA LEU A 129 -18.16 -4.84 -2.74
C LEU A 129 -17.54 -5.79 -1.70
N ALA A 130 -17.71 -7.10 -1.88
CA ALA A 130 -17.12 -8.11 -1.01
C ALA A 130 -15.58 -8.09 -1.11
N ALA A 131 -15.05 -7.97 -2.32
CA ALA A 131 -13.60 -7.86 -2.54
C ALA A 131 -13.01 -6.60 -1.90
N LYS A 132 -13.71 -5.46 -2.00
CA LYS A 132 -13.30 -4.20 -1.35
C LYS A 132 -13.38 -4.23 0.16
N GLN A 133 -14.40 -4.89 0.69
CA GLN A 133 -14.50 -5.12 2.13
C GLN A 133 -13.30 -5.93 2.61
N ARG A 134 -12.91 -6.98 1.88
CA ARG A 134 -11.71 -7.74 2.19
C ARG A 134 -10.43 -6.90 2.14
N ILE A 135 -10.26 -6.05 1.13
CA ILE A 135 -9.10 -5.13 1.05
C ILE A 135 -8.99 -4.27 2.30
N LYS A 136 -10.11 -3.72 2.80
CA LYS A 136 -10.12 -2.91 4.02
C LYS A 136 -9.68 -3.71 5.25
N GLU A 137 -10.14 -4.95 5.36
CA GLU A 137 -9.77 -5.84 6.47
C GLU A 137 -8.28 -6.16 6.45
N ILE A 138 -7.75 -6.61 5.31
CA ILE A 138 -6.32 -6.90 5.13
C ILE A 138 -5.47 -5.66 5.43
N ALA A 139 -5.88 -4.48 4.93
CA ALA A 139 -5.16 -3.26 5.17
C ALA A 139 -5.12 -2.91 6.66
N LYS A 140 -6.26 -3.03 7.35
CA LYS A 140 -6.36 -2.76 8.78
C LYS A 140 -5.54 -3.73 9.62
N GLU A 141 -5.58 -5.03 9.31
CA GLU A 141 -4.76 -6.05 9.97
C GLU A 141 -3.27 -5.73 9.86
N PHE A 142 -2.82 -5.25 8.68
CA PHE A 142 -1.42 -4.86 8.49
C PHE A 142 -1.06 -3.55 9.20
N GLU A 143 -1.98 -2.60 9.25
CA GLU A 143 -1.82 -1.37 10.05
C GLU A 143 -1.64 -1.69 11.54
N GLU A 144 -2.46 -2.60 12.08
CA GLU A 144 -2.36 -3.07 13.46
C GLU A 144 -1.02 -3.77 13.72
N PHE A 145 -0.51 -4.56 12.75
CA PHE A 145 0.85 -5.11 12.83
C PHE A 145 1.92 -4.02 12.86
N LEU A 146 1.86 -3.02 11.98
CA LEU A 146 2.84 -1.93 11.94
C LEU A 146 2.85 -1.11 13.24
N ASP A 147 1.71 -0.97 13.93
CA ASP A 147 1.63 -0.34 15.24
C ASP A 147 2.39 -1.10 16.34
N THR A 148 2.72 -2.38 16.12
CA THR A 148 3.53 -3.20 17.04
C THR A 148 5.03 -3.20 16.72
N VAL A 149 5.43 -2.68 15.56
CA VAL A 149 6.82 -2.69 15.11
C VAL A 149 7.66 -1.68 15.88
N ASP A 150 8.77 -2.14 16.46
CA ASP A 150 9.70 -1.25 17.17
C ASP A 150 10.52 -0.39 16.21
N SER A 151 10.19 0.91 16.16
CA SER A 151 10.89 1.89 15.34
C SER A 151 12.40 1.97 15.61
N VAL A 152 12.88 1.67 16.82
CA VAL A 152 14.31 1.71 17.14
C VAL A 152 15.04 0.57 16.42
N THR A 153 14.49 -0.64 16.49
CA THR A 153 15.01 -1.80 15.77
C THR A 153 14.99 -1.59 14.26
N VAL A 154 13.88 -1.07 13.70
CA VAL A 154 13.79 -0.77 12.26
C VAL A 154 14.87 0.21 11.84
N ASN A 155 15.02 1.33 12.58
CA ASN A 155 16.04 2.34 12.28
C ASN A 155 17.45 1.78 12.37
N ALA A 156 17.76 0.95 13.37
CA ALA A 156 19.05 0.31 13.49
C ALA A 156 19.34 -0.60 12.28
N LEU A 157 18.36 -1.41 11.86
CA LEU A 157 18.49 -2.27 10.68
C LEU A 157 18.67 -1.47 9.39
N LEU A 158 17.92 -0.37 9.22
CA LEU A 158 18.06 0.52 8.06
C LEU A 158 19.47 1.14 7.99
N LEU A 159 20.03 1.56 9.12
CA LEU A 159 21.39 2.13 9.19
C LEU A 159 22.47 1.09 8.91
N LEU A 160 22.34 -0.11 9.49
CA LEU A 160 23.29 -1.22 9.25
C LEU A 160 23.20 -1.76 7.82
N SER A 161 22.06 -1.58 7.18
CA SER A 161 21.82 -1.96 5.79
C SER A 161 22.10 -0.83 4.81
N GLY A 162 22.64 0.31 5.26
CA GLY A 162 22.79 1.53 4.46
C GLY A 162 24.04 1.58 3.56
N ASP A 163 24.83 0.50 3.49
CA ASP A 163 26.02 0.38 2.63
C ASP A 163 25.73 -0.32 1.29
#